data_AF-A0A949QXJ5-F1
#
_entry.id   AF-A0A949QXJ5-F1
#
_cell.length_a   1.000
_cell.length_b   1.000
_cell.length_c   1.000
_cell.angle_alpha   90.00
_cell.angle_beta   90.00
_cell.angle_gamma   90.00
#
_symmetry.space_group_name_H-M   'P 1'
#
loop_
_entity.id
_entity.type
_entity.pdbx_description
1 polymer ?
#
loop_
_entity_poly.entity_id
_entity_poly.type
_entity_poly.pdbx_seq_one_letter_code
_entity_poly.pdbx_strand_id
1 'polypeptide(L)'
;MRSVLLYVLIAGAISALTAPIPGTSLLLTALEVYMIVHLSKMYEARLSLKEIGYSAVALYSLSTVLKDAALEILTFVPGIGWLAEVVVAMLFVLFLGLLANMYFGKKTK
;
A
#
# COMPACT_ATOMS: atom_id res chain seq x y z
N MET A 1 6.20 -6.31 12.21
CA MET A 1 5.79 -7.50 11.42
C MET A 1 4.31 -7.87 11.56
N ARG A 2 3.80 -8.21 12.75
CA ARG A 2 2.37 -8.58 12.92
C ARG A 2 1.39 -7.51 12.42
N SER A 3 1.68 -6.23 12.69
CA SER A 3 0.88 -5.10 12.20
C SER A 3 0.88 -4.98 10.67
N VAL A 4 2.04 -5.21 10.02
CA VAL A 4 2.16 -5.15 8.55
C VAL A 4 1.31 -6.22 7.89
N LEU A 5 1.34 -7.46 8.40
CA LEU A 5 0.51 -8.54 7.87
C LEU A 5 -0.99 -8.25 7.99
N LEU A 6 -1.41 -7.58 9.08
CA LEU A 6 -2.80 -7.14 9.22
C LEU A 6 -3.18 -6.14 8.12
N TYR A 7 -2.32 -5.16 7.83
CA TYR A 7 -2.56 -4.21 6.75
C TYR A 7 -2.58 -4.87 5.37
N VAL A 8 -1.74 -5.87 5.14
CA VAL A 8 -1.75 -6.66 3.90
C VAL A 8 -3.06 -7.40 3.72
N LEU A 9 -3.59 -8.02 4.78
CA LEU A 9 -4.91 -8.67 4.73
C LEU A 9 -6.03 -7.68 4.47
N ILE A 10 -6.01 -6.51 5.12
CA ILE A 10 -6.99 -5.45 4.90
C ILE A 10 -6.89 -4.92 3.45
N ALA A 11 -5.69 -4.75 2.92
CA ALA A 11 -5.47 -4.32 1.54
C ALA A 11 -6.03 -5.33 0.53
N GLY A 12 -5.78 -6.63 0.78
CA GLY A 12 -6.36 -7.71 -0.02
C GLY A 12 -7.88 -7.71 0.03
N ALA A 13 -8.47 -7.52 1.22
CA ALA A 13 -9.92 -7.44 1.38
C ALA A 13 -10.53 -6.22 0.67
N ILE A 14 -9.94 -5.03 0.84
CA ILE A 14 -10.37 -3.81 0.15
C ILE A 14 -10.29 -4.03 -1.36
N SER A 15 -9.14 -4.49 -1.86
CA SER A 15 -8.96 -4.71 -3.30
C SER A 15 -9.94 -5.76 -3.84
N ALA A 16 -10.16 -6.88 -3.14
CA ALA A 16 -11.11 -7.90 -3.59
C ALA A 16 -12.54 -7.35 -3.70
N LEU A 17 -12.95 -6.55 -2.71
CA LEU A 17 -14.31 -6.00 -2.64
C LEU A 17 -14.52 -4.81 -3.57
N THR A 18 -13.48 -4.02 -3.85
CA THR A 18 -13.62 -2.74 -4.54
C THR A 18 -12.89 -2.66 -5.87
N ALA A 19 -12.07 -3.63 -6.28
CA ALA A 19 -11.32 -3.59 -7.54
C ALA A 19 -12.13 -3.16 -8.78
N PRO A 20 -13.39 -3.61 -8.99
CA PRO A 20 -14.21 -3.14 -10.12
C PRO A 20 -14.64 -1.66 -10.03
N ILE A 21 -14.50 -1.05 -8.85
CA ILE A 21 -14.96 0.30 -8.52
C ILE A 21 -13.82 1.30 -8.76
N PRO A 22 -14.04 2.32 -9.60
CA PRO A 22 -13.11 3.43 -9.75
C PRO A 22 -12.83 4.11 -8.40
N GLY A 23 -11.56 4.46 -8.14
CA GLY A 23 -11.15 5.09 -6.88
C GLY A 23 -10.67 4.13 -5.78
N THR A 24 -10.63 2.82 -6.04
CA THR A 24 -10.01 1.84 -5.12
C THR A 24 -8.57 2.19 -4.74
N SER A 25 -7.80 2.80 -5.66
CA SER A 25 -6.45 3.30 -5.40
C SER A 25 -6.41 4.36 -4.29
N LEU A 26 -7.46 5.17 -4.12
CA LEU A 26 -7.54 6.17 -3.05
C LEU A 26 -7.72 5.50 -1.68
N LEU A 27 -8.56 4.47 -1.60
CA LEU A 27 -8.72 3.65 -0.39
C LEU A 27 -7.41 2.91 -0.07
N LEU A 28 -6.80 2.36 -1.12
CA LEU A 28 -5.41 1.88 -1.21
C LEU A 28 -4.43 2.76 -0.43
N THR A 29 -4.30 3.96 -0.98
CA THR A 29 -3.37 4.97 -0.53
C THR A 29 -3.68 5.43 0.89
N ALA A 30 -4.96 5.61 1.24
CA ALA A 30 -5.35 5.99 2.59
C ALA A 30 -4.91 4.96 3.63
N LEU A 31 -5.06 3.66 3.31
CA LEU A 31 -4.60 2.57 4.16
C LEU A 31 -3.06 2.56 4.29
N GLU A 32 -2.35 2.74 3.18
CA GLU A 32 -0.88 2.76 3.14
C GLU A 32 -0.30 3.92 3.96
N VAL A 33 -0.85 5.12 3.80
CA VAL A 33 -0.46 6.30 4.58
C VAL A 33 -0.76 6.08 6.06
N TYR A 34 -1.93 5.55 6.39
CA TYR A 34 -2.29 5.23 7.77
C TYR A 34 -1.33 4.20 8.38
N MET A 35 -0.96 3.16 7.62
CA MET A 35 0.04 2.17 8.05
C MET A 35 1.39 2.84 8.36
N ILE A 36 1.88 3.72 7.49
CA ILE A 36 3.15 4.43 7.72
C ILE A 36 3.09 5.27 8.99
N VAL A 37 2.02 6.04 9.18
CA VAL A 37 1.84 6.88 10.38
C VAL A 37 1.71 6.01 11.65
N HIS A 38 1.00 4.89 11.56
CA HIS A 38 0.87 3.97 12.69
C HIS A 38 2.21 3.33 13.05
N LEU A 39 2.98 2.85 12.06
CA LEU A 39 4.31 2.30 12.28
C LEU A 39 5.26 3.36 12.84
N SER A 40 5.21 4.60 12.36
CA SER A 40 6.07 5.67 12.88
C SER A 40 5.81 5.90 14.37
N LYS A 41 4.53 5.95 14.78
CA LYS A 41 4.13 6.09 16.19
C LYS A 41 4.59 4.90 17.04
N MET A 42 4.49 3.69 16.51
CA MET A 42 4.93 2.46 17.20
C MET A 42 6.45 2.46 17.49
N TYR A 43 7.23 3.12 16.64
CA TYR A 43 8.69 3.26 16.77
C TYR A 43 9.13 4.61 17.35
N GLU A 44 8.20 5.39 17.93
CA GLU A 44 8.44 6.75 18.47
C GLU A 44 9.04 7.76 17.46
N ALA A 45 8.94 7.45 16.16
CA ALA A 45 9.39 8.34 15.10
C ALA A 45 8.34 9.45 14.86
N ARG A 46 8.77 10.70 15.03
CA ARG A 46 7.95 11.87 14.69
C ARG A 46 7.98 12.10 13.19
N LEU A 47 6.85 11.89 12.52
CA LEU A 47 6.62 12.35 11.15
C LEU A 47 5.93 13.71 11.19
N SER A 48 6.46 14.68 10.47
CA SER A 48 5.79 15.95 10.22
C SER A 48 4.65 15.79 9.21
N LEU A 49 3.67 16.69 9.25
CA LEU A 49 2.54 16.70 8.31
C LEU A 49 3.02 16.80 6.84
N LYS A 50 4.13 17.50 6.61
CA LYS A 50 4.75 17.62 5.29
C LYS A 50 5.29 16.28 4.79
N GLU A 51 5.99 15.53 5.64
CA GLU A 51 6.52 14.20 5.29
C GLU A 51 5.39 13.21 5.01
N ILE A 52 4.30 13.27 5.78
CA ILE A 52 3.10 12.45 5.54
C ILE A 52 2.47 12.82 4.19
N GLY A 53 2.33 14.12 3.90
CA GLY A 53 1.79 14.60 2.62
C GLY A 53 2.64 14.19 1.41
N TYR A 54 3.96 14.37 1.48
CA TYR A 54 4.87 13.93 0.42
C TYR A 54 4.85 12.42 0.24
N SER A 55 4.82 11.66 1.34
CA SER A 55 4.69 10.21 1.29
C SER A 55 3.37 9.80 0.64
N ALA A 56 2.25 10.43 1.02
CA ALA A 56 0.94 10.13 0.45
C ALA A 56 0.88 10.36 -1.07
N VAL A 57 1.45 11.47 -1.55
CA VAL A 57 1.49 11.77 -2.99
C VAL A 57 2.41 10.79 -3.73
N ALA A 58 3.58 10.49 -3.19
CA ALA A 58 4.52 9.53 -3.78
C ALA A 58 3.95 8.10 -3.80
N LEU A 59 3.24 7.71 -2.74
CA LEU A 59 2.54 6.44 -2.66
C LEU A 59 1.41 6.37 -3.67
N TYR A 60 0.57 7.39 -3.74
CA TYR A 60 -0.51 7.45 -4.71
C TYR A 60 0.02 7.32 -6.15
N SER A 61 1.07 8.07 -6.50
CA SER A 61 1.64 8.02 -7.84
C SER A 61 2.25 6.66 -8.16
N LEU A 62 3.01 6.06 -7.23
CA LEU A 62 3.57 4.72 -7.39
C LEU A 62 2.48 3.64 -7.51
N SER A 63 1.47 3.68 -6.65
CA SER A 63 0.33 2.76 -6.67
C SER A 63 -0.43 2.83 -7.99
N THR A 64 -0.59 4.04 -8.54
CA THR A 64 -1.28 4.22 -9.83
C THR A 64 -0.46 3.62 -10.97
N VAL A 65 0.84 3.91 -11.04
CA VAL A 65 1.74 3.35 -12.07
C VAL A 65 1.82 1.82 -11.99
N LEU A 66 1.93 1.26 -10.79
CA LEU A 66 1.93 -0.19 -10.59
C LEU A 66 0.61 -0.84 -10.98
N LYS A 67 -0.52 -0.19 -10.68
CA LYS A 67 -1.83 -0.66 -11.10
C LYS A 67 -1.98 -0.63 -12.62
N ASP A 68 -1.56 0.45 -13.27
CA ASP A 68 -1.61 0.58 -14.72
C ASP A 68 -0.71 -0.47 -15.40
N ALA A 69 0.52 -0.65 -14.91
CA ALA A 69 1.43 -1.69 -15.41
C ALA A 69 0.87 -3.10 -15.18
N ALA A 70 0.25 -3.37 -14.04
CA ALA A 70 -0.39 -4.66 -13.77
C ALA A 70 -1.54 -4.90 -14.75
N LEU A 71 -2.43 -3.92 -14.94
CA LEU A 71 -3.53 -4.01 -15.88
C LEU A 71 -3.04 -4.21 -17.32
N GLU A 72 -1.99 -3.51 -17.73
CA GLU A 72 -1.36 -3.68 -19.03
C GLU A 72 -0.85 -5.11 -19.22
N ILE A 73 -0.14 -5.68 -18.24
CA ILE A 73 0.30 -7.09 -18.28
C ILE A 73 -0.90 -8.04 -18.33
N LEU A 74 -1.99 -7.72 -17.64
CA LEU A 74 -3.18 -8.56 -17.54
C LEU A 74 -4.10 -8.48 -18.76
N THR A 75 -3.99 -7.44 -19.59
CA THR A 75 -4.69 -7.41 -20.89
C THR A 75 -4.29 -8.59 -21.79
N PHE A 76 -3.10 -9.15 -21.58
CA PHE A 76 -2.63 -10.36 -22.28
C PHE A 76 -3.21 -11.67 -21.72
N VAL A 77 -3.91 -11.64 -20.58
CA VAL A 77 -4.48 -12.82 -19.93
C VAL A 77 -5.95 -12.62 -19.58
N PRO A 78 -6.89 -12.99 -20.48
CA PRO A 78 -8.32 -12.75 -20.25
C PRO A 78 -8.83 -13.46 -18.99
N GLY A 79 -9.54 -12.72 -18.14
CA GLY A 79 -10.23 -13.24 -16.95
C GLY A 79 -9.46 -13.22 -15.63
N ILE A 80 -8.17 -12.86 -15.60
CA ILE A 80 -7.35 -12.87 -14.36
C ILE A 80 -7.13 -11.46 -13.78
N GLY A 81 -7.54 -10.42 -14.50
CA GLY A 81 -7.33 -9.01 -14.14
C GLY A 81 -7.66 -8.69 -12.67
N TRP A 82 -8.84 -9.13 -12.21
CA TRP A 82 -9.31 -8.88 -10.85
C TRP A 82 -8.44 -9.52 -9.76
N LEU A 83 -8.03 -10.78 -9.97
CA LEU A 83 -7.20 -11.52 -9.02
C LEU A 83 -5.81 -10.90 -8.90
N ALA A 84 -5.25 -10.45 -10.02
CA ALA A 84 -3.96 -9.83 -10.03
C ALA A 84 -3.97 -8.42 -9.42
N GLU A 85 -5.07 -7.66 -9.51
CA GLU A 85 -5.21 -6.42 -8.72
C GLU A 85 -5.07 -6.67 -7.21
N VAL A 86 -5.71 -7.73 -6.70
CA VAL A 86 -5.63 -8.12 -5.28
C VAL A 86 -4.21 -8.48 -4.89
N VAL A 87 -3.54 -9.30 -5.71
CA VAL A 87 -2.15 -9.71 -5.45
C VAL A 87 -1.21 -8.51 -5.47
N VAL A 88 -1.34 -7.61 -6.45
CA VAL A 88 -0.50 -6.41 -6.57
C VAL A 88 -0.71 -5.49 -5.37
N ALA A 89 -1.96 -5.26 -4.95
CA ALA A 89 -2.26 -4.46 -3.76
C ALA A 89 -1.63 -5.05 -2.50
N MET A 90 -1.77 -6.37 -2.29
CA MET A 90 -1.17 -7.05 -1.14
C MET A 90 0.36 -6.97 -1.15
N LEU A 91 1.00 -7.20 -2.30
CA LEU A 91 2.45 -7.13 -2.45
C LEU A 91 2.97 -5.71 -2.22
N PHE A 92 2.26 -4.71 -2.71
CA PHE A 92 2.67 -3.32 -2.55
C PHE A 92 2.58 -2.87 -1.07
N VAL A 93 1.46 -3.17 -0.40
CA VAL A 93 1.32 -2.88 1.04
C VAL A 93 2.34 -3.65 1.87
N LEU A 94 2.62 -4.90 1.51
CA LEU A 94 3.66 -5.70 2.17
C LEU A 94 5.04 -5.03 2.00
N PHE A 95 5.40 -4.66 0.76
CA PHE A 95 6.65 -3.99 0.45
C PHE A 95 6.83 -2.70 1.24
N LEU A 96 5.81 -1.82 1.24
CA LEU A 96 5.84 -0.58 2.00
C LEU A 96 5.92 -0.81 3.50
N GLY A 97 5.15 -1.77 4.02
CA GLY A 97 5.18 -2.11 5.44
C GLY A 97 6.55 -2.63 5.87
N LEU A 98 7.22 -3.43 5.04
CA LEU A 98 8.60 -3.87 5.27
C LEU A 98 9.57 -2.70 5.24
N LEU A 99 9.48 -1.82 4.23
CA LEU A 99 10.34 -0.66 4.07
C LEU A 99 10.21 0.29 5.26
N ALA A 100 8.98 0.61 5.67
CA ALA A 100 8.69 1.46 6.82
C ALA A 100 9.18 0.82 8.13
N ASN A 101 8.94 -0.49 8.32
CA ASN A 101 9.42 -1.23 9.49
C ASN A 101 10.96 -1.25 9.57
N MET A 102 11.66 -1.36 8.44
CA MET A 102 13.13 -1.25 8.39
C MET A 102 13.63 0.16 8.67
N TYR A 103 12.99 1.17 8.07
CA TYR A 103 13.39 2.57 8.22
C TYR A 103 13.22 3.05 9.67
N PHE A 104 12.04 2.81 10.26
CA PHE A 104 11.78 3.22 11.63
C PHE A 104 12.49 2.32 12.65
N GLY A 105 12.57 1.00 12.41
CA GLY A 105 13.28 0.08 13.29
C GLY A 105 14.79 0.35 13.41
N LYS A 106 15.41 0.97 12.41
CA LYS A 106 16.81 1.45 12.50
C LYS A 106 16.98 2.72 13.34
N LYS A 107 15.93 3.53 13.51
CA LYS A 107 16.00 4.79 14.28
C LYS A 107 15.76 4.59 15.78
N THR A 108 15.24 3.43 16.19
CA THR A 108 14.93 3.09 17.60
C THR A 108 16.02 2.22 18.26
N LYS A 109 17.07 1.83 17.52
CA LYS A 109 18.28 1.18 18.06
C LYS A 109 19.43 2.17 18.04
#